data_AF-A0A1F5IR55-F1
#
_entry.id   AF-A0A1F5IR55-F1
#
_cell.length_a   1.000
_cell.length_b   1.000
_cell.length_c   1.000
_cell.angle_alpha   90.00
_cell.angle_beta   90.00
_cell.angle_gamma   90.00
#
_symmetry.space_group_name_H-M   'P 1'
#
loop_
_entity.id
_entity.type
_entity.pdbx_description
1 polymer ?
#
loop_
_entity_poly.entity_id
_entity_poly.type
_entity_poly.pdbx_seq_one_letter_code
_entity_poly.pdbx_strand_id
1 'polypeptide(L)'
;MIWVILSAILMSLLTAVFYLGSNTNRPLVSPKVSSFQSTPLPTPSPTPMFTLAPSPTAKIISQKIQVFQTFNNCGPAALSMALSYFGINESQQKLGLDLRPFQNPQGDNDDKSVTLDELAKKAQEYGLLTYHRPGGSIEQIKLFISYDIPVIVRTWLKQGNDIGHYRLIRGFDDTSGQIIQDDSLQGASLKYSYNDFTKLWQGFNYEYLVLVPRGKQKIAEAILGESLNGKKAWEKSLATAQKELESDPGNIFIQFNISVAYYYLGDYQNVVETFEIVEEKLPFRLLWYQIEPILAYQKLKDYDRVFELSDKILNTYNRAFSELYQIRGEIYQEQGKEDLAQAEFEKVYFYNKNFKPT
;
A
#
# COMPACT_ATOMS: atom_id res chain seq x y z
N MET A 1 -59.24 28.60 -20.85
CA MET A 1 -58.40 29.31 -21.84
C MET A 1 -57.20 28.41 -22.12
N ILE A 2 -57.35 27.40 -23.00
CA ILE A 2 -57.13 27.46 -24.47
C ILE A 2 -55.63 27.64 -24.78
N TRP A 3 -54.87 26.52 -24.92
CA TRP A 3 -54.54 25.76 -26.17
C TRP A 3 -53.53 26.53 -27.07
N VAL A 4 -52.51 26.02 -27.75
CA VAL A 4 -51.77 24.74 -27.83
C VAL A 4 -50.54 24.94 -28.75
N ILE A 5 -49.67 23.94 -28.69
CA ILE A 5 -48.44 23.55 -29.39
C ILE A 5 -48.50 23.47 -30.96
N LEU A 6 -47.30 23.46 -31.60
CA LEU A 6 -46.89 22.87 -32.91
C LEU A 6 -47.33 23.52 -34.23
N SER A 7 -46.40 23.65 -35.19
CA SER A 7 -46.40 22.78 -36.40
C SER A 7 -45.24 23.06 -37.36
N ALA A 8 -44.82 21.96 -37.99
CA ALA A 8 -43.73 21.79 -38.93
C ALA A 8 -44.21 21.89 -40.40
N ILE A 9 -43.24 21.81 -41.31
CA ILE A 9 -43.36 21.32 -42.70
C ILE A 9 -44.04 22.25 -43.71
N LEU A 10 -43.24 22.74 -44.67
CA LEU A 10 -43.73 23.04 -46.02
C LEU A 10 -42.93 22.18 -47.00
N MET A 11 -43.66 21.31 -47.71
CA MET A 11 -43.16 20.40 -48.74
C MET A 11 -43.92 20.71 -50.03
N SER A 12 -43.30 20.33 -51.16
CA SER A 12 -43.89 20.18 -52.52
C SER A 12 -43.95 21.46 -53.37
N LEU A 13 -43.78 21.47 -54.69
CA LEU A 13 -43.32 20.54 -55.73
C LEU A 13 -43.39 21.38 -57.02
N LEU A 14 -42.42 21.30 -57.94
CA LEU A 14 -42.71 21.44 -59.38
C LEU A 14 -41.51 20.98 -60.21
N THR A 15 -41.68 19.78 -60.75
CA THR A 15 -40.94 19.17 -61.83
C THR A 15 -41.24 19.87 -63.15
N ALA A 16 -40.21 20.21 -63.93
CA ALA A 16 -40.36 20.39 -65.38
C ALA A 16 -39.06 20.06 -66.13
N VAL A 17 -39.10 18.90 -66.78
CA VAL A 17 -38.62 18.59 -68.15
C VAL A 17 -37.11 18.45 -68.41
N PHE A 18 -36.85 17.23 -68.87
CA PHE A 18 -35.68 16.58 -69.45
C PHE A 18 -35.11 17.25 -70.73
N TYR A 19 -33.77 17.16 -70.82
CA TYR A 19 -32.93 16.70 -71.96
C TYR A 19 -32.36 17.65 -73.03
N LEU A 20 -31.06 17.36 -73.25
CA LEU A 20 -30.20 17.44 -74.44
C LEU A 20 -29.43 18.75 -74.73
N GLY A 21 -28.11 18.68 -74.59
CA GLY A 21 -27.20 19.71 -75.09
C GLY A 21 -25.71 19.51 -74.80
N SER A 22 -25.10 18.52 -75.44
CA SER A 22 -23.69 18.46 -75.90
C SER A 22 -22.50 18.43 -74.90
N ASN A 23 -21.75 17.32 -75.04
CA ASN A 23 -20.35 17.10 -74.71
C ASN A 23 -19.41 18.26 -75.04
N THR A 24 -18.52 18.61 -74.10
CA THR A 24 -17.12 18.94 -74.44
C THR A 24 -16.17 18.34 -73.39
N ASN A 25 -15.29 17.47 -73.89
CA ASN A 25 -14.19 16.85 -73.15
C ASN A 25 -13.24 17.90 -72.56
N ARG A 26 -13.07 17.92 -71.24
CA ARG A 26 -11.88 18.46 -70.59
C ARG A 26 -11.05 17.31 -70.03
N PRO A 27 -9.73 17.23 -70.28
CA PRO A 27 -8.89 16.22 -69.67
C PRO A 27 -8.80 16.45 -68.16
N LEU A 28 -9.12 15.42 -67.38
CA LEU A 28 -8.87 15.34 -65.95
C LEU A 28 -7.36 15.30 -65.72
N VAL A 29 -6.81 16.36 -65.15
CA VAL A 29 -5.46 16.34 -64.56
C VAL A 29 -5.58 15.61 -63.24
N SER A 30 -5.13 14.35 -63.20
CA SER A 30 -5.01 13.60 -61.93
C SER A 30 -4.01 14.29 -60.99
N PRO A 31 -4.35 14.49 -59.71
CA PRO A 31 -3.39 14.98 -58.74
C PRO A 31 -2.28 13.94 -58.55
N LYS A 32 -1.04 14.40 -58.67
CA LYS A 32 0.18 13.62 -58.46
C LYS A 32 0.25 13.27 -56.96
N VAL A 33 -0.08 12.02 -56.62
CA VAL A 33 0.07 11.49 -55.25
C VAL A 33 1.56 11.46 -54.92
N SER A 34 1.97 12.33 -54.01
CA SER A 34 3.32 12.31 -53.44
C SER A 34 3.39 11.14 -52.45
N SER A 35 4.11 10.08 -52.81
CA SER A 35 4.39 8.96 -51.91
C SER A 35 5.32 9.42 -50.80
N PHE A 36 4.79 9.72 -49.62
CA PHE A 36 5.60 9.85 -48.42
C PHE A 36 6.07 8.46 -48.00
N GLN A 37 7.36 8.19 -48.21
CA GLN A 37 8.01 7.00 -47.71
C GLN A 37 8.08 7.12 -46.19
N SER A 38 7.25 6.37 -45.47
CA SER A 38 7.28 6.32 -44.01
C SER A 38 8.58 5.63 -43.58
N THR A 39 9.56 6.41 -43.14
CA THR A 39 10.70 5.87 -42.39
C THR A 39 10.19 5.18 -41.13
N PRO A 40 10.50 3.89 -40.90
CA PRO A 40 10.13 3.23 -39.66
C PRO A 40 10.79 3.97 -38.49
N LEU A 41 9.99 4.32 -37.49
CA LEU A 41 10.50 4.86 -36.23
C LEU A 41 11.52 3.87 -35.67
N PRO A 42 12.70 4.30 -35.19
CA PRO A 42 13.64 3.39 -34.56
C PRO A 42 12.95 2.67 -33.41
N THR A 43 12.87 1.34 -33.51
CA THR A 43 12.42 0.47 -32.42
C THR A 43 13.25 0.82 -31.17
N PRO A 44 12.65 1.13 -30.01
CA PRO A 44 13.43 1.35 -28.80
C PRO A 44 14.27 0.10 -28.56
N SER A 45 15.59 0.25 -28.62
CA SER A 45 16.53 -0.81 -28.26
C SER A 45 16.24 -1.17 -26.79
N PRO A 46 16.06 -2.46 -26.43
CA PRO A 46 15.80 -2.84 -25.06
C PRO A 46 16.93 -2.28 -24.20
N THR A 47 16.58 -1.41 -23.25
CA THR A 47 17.55 -0.92 -22.28
C THR A 47 18.13 -2.15 -21.59
N PRO A 48 19.47 -2.35 -21.56
CA PRO A 48 20.05 -3.54 -20.97
C PRO A 48 19.53 -3.72 -19.55
N MET A 49 18.82 -4.82 -19.33
CA MET A 49 18.22 -5.15 -18.05
C MET A 49 19.35 -5.41 -17.05
N PHE A 50 19.35 -4.69 -15.93
CA PHE A 50 20.32 -4.96 -14.86
C PHE A 50 20.15 -6.41 -14.41
N THR A 51 21.19 -7.23 -14.61
CA THR A 51 21.14 -8.66 -14.26
C THR A 51 21.59 -8.83 -12.82
N LEU A 52 20.72 -9.36 -11.98
CA LEU A 52 21.04 -9.64 -10.59
C LEU A 52 22.00 -10.84 -10.50
N ALA A 53 23.01 -10.72 -9.63
CA ALA A 53 23.80 -11.88 -9.24
C ALA A 53 22.94 -12.80 -8.36
N PRO A 54 23.18 -14.13 -8.40
CA PRO A 54 22.55 -15.02 -7.43
C PRO A 54 22.94 -14.63 -6.01
N SER A 55 22.00 -14.74 -5.07
CA SER A 55 22.28 -14.55 -3.64
C SER A 55 23.37 -15.54 -3.19
N PRO A 56 24.35 -15.12 -2.36
CA PRO A 56 25.31 -16.04 -1.74
C PRO A 56 24.58 -16.97 -0.76
N THR A 57 25.22 -18.07 -0.33
CA THR A 57 24.65 -19.00 0.65
C THR A 57 24.31 -18.34 1.99
N ALA A 58 25.10 -17.37 2.42
CA ALA A 58 24.82 -16.60 3.62
C ALA A 58 25.33 -15.17 3.44
N LYS A 59 24.62 -14.21 4.01
CA LYS A 59 25.09 -12.84 4.13
C LYS A 59 24.51 -12.20 5.37
N ILE A 60 25.33 -11.42 6.07
CA ILE A 60 24.90 -10.58 7.18
C ILE A 60 25.51 -9.19 7.00
N ILE A 61 24.68 -8.17 6.95
CA ILE A 61 25.13 -6.78 6.96
C ILE A 61 25.54 -6.47 8.41
N SER A 62 26.73 -5.88 8.58
CA SER A 62 27.21 -5.49 9.91
C SER A 62 26.23 -4.54 10.58
N GLN A 63 25.85 -4.85 11.82
CA GLN A 63 24.95 -4.01 12.60
C GLN A 63 25.57 -2.61 12.79
N LYS A 64 24.72 -1.59 12.72
CA LYS A 64 25.11 -0.19 12.93
C LYS A 64 24.81 0.29 14.34
N ILE A 65 23.53 0.28 14.71
CA ILE A 65 23.05 0.64 16.05
C ILE A 65 21.98 -0.36 16.49
N GLN A 66 21.78 -0.46 17.81
CA GLN A 66 20.62 -1.11 18.41
C GLN A 66 19.78 -0.03 19.10
N VAL A 67 18.49 0.01 18.81
CA VAL A 67 17.55 0.95 19.43
C VAL A 67 16.47 0.16 20.16
N PHE A 68 16.38 0.33 21.48
CA PHE A 68 15.30 -0.26 22.28
C PHE A 68 14.10 0.69 22.31
N GLN A 69 12.93 0.21 21.90
CA GLN A 69 11.74 1.06 21.77
C GLN A 69 11.26 1.60 23.12
N THR A 70 10.74 2.83 23.09
CA THR A 70 9.77 3.28 24.10
C THR A 70 8.38 2.67 23.84
N PHE A 71 7.41 2.93 24.71
CA PHE A 71 6.06 2.36 24.60
C PHE A 71 5.46 2.60 23.21
N ASN A 72 4.99 1.53 22.55
CA ASN A 72 4.46 1.51 21.17
C ASN A 72 5.36 2.10 20.07
N ASN A 73 6.67 2.28 20.33
CA ASN A 73 7.56 2.93 19.38
C ASN A 73 8.29 1.99 18.41
N CYS A 74 7.79 0.76 18.21
CA CYS A 74 8.48 -0.24 17.38
C CYS A 74 8.73 0.25 15.94
N GLY A 75 7.76 0.94 15.32
CA GLY A 75 7.92 1.52 13.97
C GLY A 75 9.02 2.59 13.91
N PRO A 76 8.93 3.67 14.70
CA PRO A 76 9.98 4.70 14.75
C PRO A 76 11.37 4.17 15.18
N ALA A 77 11.43 3.19 16.07
CA ALA A 77 12.69 2.53 16.46
C ALA A 77 13.28 1.69 15.31
N ALA A 78 12.45 0.93 14.58
CA ALA A 78 12.89 0.17 13.40
C ALA A 78 13.36 1.10 12.28
N LEU A 79 12.67 2.21 12.04
CA LEU A 79 13.10 3.22 11.07
C LEU A 79 14.42 3.88 11.48
N SER A 80 14.58 4.24 12.75
CA SER A 80 15.85 4.75 13.30
C SER A 80 17.02 3.79 13.04
N MET A 81 16.83 2.49 13.34
CA MET A 81 17.84 1.47 13.04
C MET A 81 18.11 1.35 11.53
N ALA A 82 17.08 1.38 10.69
CA ALA A 82 17.24 1.27 9.24
C ALA A 82 18.00 2.46 8.63
N LEU A 83 17.68 3.69 9.05
CA LEU A 83 18.34 4.92 8.60
C LEU A 83 19.85 4.91 8.87
N SER A 84 20.27 4.29 9.97
CA SER A 84 21.69 4.21 10.35
C SER A 84 22.57 3.47 9.34
N TYR A 85 22.00 2.57 8.52
CA TYR A 85 22.72 1.89 7.43
C TYR A 85 23.14 2.82 6.29
N PHE A 86 22.56 4.01 6.25
CA PHE A 86 22.86 5.05 5.26
C PHE A 86 23.59 6.26 5.88
N GLY A 87 24.11 6.11 7.10
CA GLY A 87 24.80 7.18 7.83
C GLY A 87 23.87 8.25 8.40
N ILE A 88 22.56 8.03 8.40
CA ILE A 88 21.57 8.95 8.95
C ILE A 88 21.30 8.54 10.40
N ASN A 89 21.73 9.36 11.34
CA ASN A 89 21.52 9.14 12.77
C ASN A 89 20.31 9.93 13.26
N GLU A 90 19.12 9.35 13.08
CA GLU A 90 17.88 9.94 13.56
C GLU A 90 17.32 9.15 14.75
N SER A 91 16.87 9.86 15.79
CA SER A 91 16.40 9.23 17.01
C SER A 91 14.96 8.72 16.88
N GLN A 92 14.65 7.60 17.55
CA GLN A 92 13.27 7.13 17.68
C GLN A 92 12.34 8.16 18.33
N GLN A 93 12.87 9.08 19.16
CA GLN A 93 12.09 10.10 19.85
C GLN A 93 11.59 11.14 18.85
N LYS A 94 12.49 11.67 18.00
CA LYS A 94 12.09 12.60 16.95
C LYS A 94 11.15 11.94 15.94
N LEU A 95 11.50 10.74 15.46
CA LEU A 95 10.63 10.00 14.53
C LEU A 95 9.26 9.71 15.15
N GLY A 96 9.21 9.34 16.43
CA GLY A 96 7.95 9.12 17.14
C GLY A 96 7.13 10.41 17.27
N LEU A 97 7.75 11.54 17.58
CA LEU A 97 7.05 12.85 17.66
C LEU A 97 6.52 13.32 16.32
N ASP A 98 7.14 12.90 15.22
CA ASP A 98 6.68 13.21 13.88
C ASP A 98 5.54 12.29 13.42
N LEU A 99 5.69 10.98 13.64
CA LEU A 99 4.79 9.95 13.11
C LEU A 99 3.58 9.68 14.01
N ARG A 100 3.78 9.61 15.33
CA ARG A 100 2.74 9.35 16.34
C ARG A 100 2.86 10.33 17.50
N PRO A 101 2.51 11.62 17.31
CA PRO A 101 2.82 12.68 18.27
C PRO A 101 2.12 12.52 19.63
N PHE A 102 1.02 11.76 19.72
CA PHE A 102 0.29 11.53 20.97
C PHE A 102 0.80 10.27 21.70
N GLN A 103 1.91 10.44 22.43
CA GLN A 103 2.56 9.35 23.15
C GLN A 103 2.25 9.39 24.65
N ASN A 104 1.72 8.30 25.19
CA ASN A 104 1.55 8.09 26.62
C ASN A 104 2.48 6.96 27.10
N PRO A 105 3.41 7.22 28.04
CA PRO A 105 4.30 6.20 28.58
C PRO A 105 3.60 4.99 29.24
N GLN A 106 2.35 5.13 29.69
CA GLN A 106 1.54 4.05 30.24
C GLN A 106 0.70 3.31 29.19
N GLY A 107 0.65 3.84 27.98
CA GLY A 107 -0.11 3.27 26.87
C GLY A 107 -1.60 3.55 26.85
N ASP A 108 -2.20 4.09 27.91
CA ASP A 108 -3.60 4.51 27.86
C ASP A 108 -3.74 5.76 27.00
N ASN A 109 -4.77 5.82 26.15
CA ASN A 109 -4.99 6.92 25.21
C ASN A 109 -3.72 7.28 24.40
N ASP A 110 -2.96 6.28 23.97
CA ASP A 110 -1.72 6.42 23.18
C ASP A 110 -1.98 6.08 21.71
N ASP A 111 -1.33 6.78 20.79
CA ASP A 111 -1.31 6.40 19.38
C ASP A 111 -0.45 5.13 19.21
N LYS A 112 -1.14 4.03 18.87
CA LYS A 112 -0.65 2.65 19.07
C LYS A 112 0.33 2.17 18.05
N SER A 113 0.28 2.69 16.83
CA SER A 113 1.03 2.16 15.71
C SER A 113 1.14 3.18 14.60
N VAL A 114 2.15 3.01 13.78
CA VAL A 114 2.28 3.67 12.48
C VAL A 114 2.18 2.59 11.40
N THR A 115 1.90 2.97 10.17
CA THR A 115 1.89 2.10 8.97
C THR A 115 3.25 2.08 8.27
N LEU A 116 3.51 1.07 7.43
CA LEU A 116 4.71 1.04 6.59
C LEU A 116 4.75 2.20 5.59
N ASP A 117 3.59 2.67 5.11
CA ASP A 117 3.51 3.82 4.20
C ASP A 117 3.90 5.13 4.89
N GLU A 118 3.53 5.33 6.15
CA GLU A 118 4.00 6.49 6.93
C GLU A 118 5.51 6.43 7.17
N LEU A 119 6.05 5.26 7.49
CA LEU A 119 7.50 5.05 7.60
C LEU A 119 8.21 5.36 6.27
N ALA A 120 7.63 4.92 5.15
CA ALA A 120 8.14 5.17 3.81
C ALA A 120 8.15 6.68 3.50
N LYS A 121 7.01 7.37 3.68
CA LYS A 121 6.91 8.83 3.48
C LYS A 121 7.91 9.59 4.35
N LYS A 122 8.06 9.21 5.62
CA LYS A 122 9.04 9.83 6.53
C LYS A 122 10.48 9.57 6.08
N ALA A 123 10.80 8.37 5.59
CA ALA A 123 12.14 8.06 5.10
C ALA A 123 12.52 8.85 3.84
N GLN A 124 11.56 9.24 3.00
CA GLN A 124 11.79 10.09 1.82
C GLN A 124 12.33 11.47 2.18
N GLU A 125 11.99 12.01 3.36
CA GLU A 125 12.50 13.30 3.86
C GLU A 125 14.04 13.28 4.05
N TYR A 126 14.64 12.10 4.19
CA TYR A 126 16.09 11.92 4.28
C TYR A 126 16.78 11.63 2.93
N GLY A 127 16.08 11.86 1.81
CA GLY A 127 16.63 11.73 0.46
C GLY A 127 16.73 10.29 -0.05
N LEU A 128 16.10 9.33 0.65
CA LEU A 128 16.03 7.92 0.26
C LEU A 128 14.83 7.68 -0.65
N LEU A 129 14.99 6.79 -1.63
CA LEU A 129 13.86 6.19 -2.32
C LEU A 129 13.25 5.11 -1.43
N THR A 130 11.95 4.89 -1.54
CA THR A 130 11.24 3.91 -0.70
C THR A 130 10.32 3.05 -1.54
N TYR A 131 10.35 1.75 -1.27
CA TYR A 131 9.41 0.81 -1.87
C TYR A 131 8.76 0.00 -0.75
N HIS A 132 7.48 0.31 -0.50
CA HIS A 132 6.58 -0.48 0.34
C HIS A 132 5.75 -1.41 -0.55
N ARG A 133 5.82 -2.73 -0.37
CA ARG A 133 5.09 -3.70 -1.19
C ARG A 133 4.57 -4.87 -0.37
N PRO A 134 3.43 -5.47 -0.78
CA PRO A 134 2.96 -6.75 -0.25
C PRO A 134 3.68 -7.92 -0.92
N GLY A 135 3.36 -9.15 -0.49
CA GLY A 135 3.72 -10.37 -1.19
C GLY A 135 5.23 -10.60 -1.29
N GLY A 136 5.97 -10.14 -0.29
CA GLY A 136 7.40 -10.40 -0.18
C GLY A 136 7.70 -11.88 0.02
N SER A 137 8.91 -12.29 -0.33
CA SER A 137 9.39 -13.66 -0.10
C SER A 137 10.75 -13.65 0.57
N ILE A 138 11.09 -14.78 1.19
CA ILE A 138 12.44 -15.01 1.72
C ILE A 138 13.50 -14.76 0.64
N GLU A 139 13.28 -15.23 -0.58
CA GLU A 139 14.24 -15.02 -1.68
C GLU A 139 14.39 -13.55 -2.08
N GLN A 140 13.30 -12.79 -2.05
CA GLN A 140 13.35 -11.36 -2.30
C GLN A 140 14.12 -10.61 -1.20
N ILE A 141 13.90 -10.98 0.07
CA ILE A 141 14.66 -10.45 1.21
C ILE A 141 16.16 -10.77 1.01
N LYS A 142 16.52 -12.01 0.69
CA LYS A 142 17.91 -12.41 0.45
C LYS A 142 18.57 -11.56 -0.63
N LEU A 143 17.86 -11.27 -1.73
CA LEU A 143 18.37 -10.40 -2.79
C LEU A 143 18.66 -8.99 -2.26
N PHE A 144 17.73 -8.37 -1.53
CA PHE A 144 17.97 -7.04 -0.94
C PHE A 144 19.19 -7.04 0.01
N ILE A 145 19.28 -8.04 0.89
CA ILE A 145 20.44 -8.20 1.79
C ILE A 145 21.74 -8.40 0.99
N SER A 146 21.72 -9.18 -0.09
CA SER A 146 22.85 -9.44 -1.00
C SER A 146 23.43 -8.17 -1.60
N TYR A 147 22.61 -7.11 -1.70
CA TYR A 147 23.02 -5.78 -2.15
C TYR A 147 23.13 -4.74 -1.04
N ASP A 148 23.26 -5.15 0.22
CA ASP A 148 23.41 -4.28 1.40
C ASP A 148 22.25 -3.29 1.56
N ILE A 149 21.03 -3.81 1.40
CA ILE A 149 19.77 -3.09 1.63
C ILE A 149 19.00 -3.86 2.71
N PRO A 150 19.04 -3.43 3.98
CA PRO A 150 18.19 -3.98 5.03
C PRO A 150 16.71 -3.82 4.70
N VAL A 151 15.88 -4.70 5.26
CA VAL A 151 14.43 -4.74 4.99
C VAL A 151 13.66 -4.55 6.29
N ILE A 152 12.76 -3.57 6.34
CA ILE A 152 11.80 -3.42 7.44
C ILE A 152 10.57 -4.26 7.08
N VAL A 153 10.07 -5.05 8.01
CA VAL A 153 8.84 -5.83 7.85
C VAL A 153 7.90 -5.60 9.03
N ARG A 154 6.61 -5.87 8.81
CA ARG A 154 5.59 -5.92 9.86
C ARG A 154 5.20 -7.36 10.14
N THR A 155 5.23 -7.78 11.40
CA THR A 155 4.93 -9.16 11.81
C THR A 155 4.09 -9.18 13.09
N TRP A 156 3.55 -10.34 13.44
CA TRP A 156 3.17 -10.58 14.84
C TRP A 156 4.42 -10.59 15.73
N LEU A 157 4.30 -10.08 16.95
CA LEU A 157 5.41 -10.07 17.91
C LEU A 157 5.82 -11.51 18.27
N LYS A 158 4.85 -12.39 18.46
CA LYS A 158 5.02 -13.83 18.67
C LYS A 158 3.85 -14.58 18.05
N GLN A 159 4.06 -15.85 17.73
CA GLN A 159 2.97 -16.68 17.20
C GLN A 159 1.86 -16.82 18.25
N GLY A 160 0.61 -16.66 17.83
CA GLY A 160 -0.56 -16.77 18.71
C GLY A 160 -0.84 -15.54 19.57
N ASN A 161 -0.15 -14.41 19.36
CA ASN A 161 -0.54 -13.12 19.92
C ASN A 161 -1.12 -12.18 18.86
N ASP A 162 -1.64 -11.03 19.31
CA ASP A 162 -2.31 -10.03 18.49
C ASP A 162 -1.59 -8.66 18.54
N ILE A 163 -0.30 -8.69 18.82
CA ILE A 163 0.55 -7.48 18.88
C ILE A 163 1.34 -7.40 17.58
N GLY A 164 0.97 -6.44 16.73
CA GLY A 164 1.74 -6.09 15.54
C GLY A 164 3.09 -5.48 15.93
N HIS A 165 4.13 -5.80 15.17
CA HIS A 165 5.50 -5.43 15.52
C HIS A 165 6.37 -5.20 14.27
N TYR A 166 7.37 -4.35 14.42
CA TYR A 166 8.33 -4.05 13.36
C TYR A 166 9.66 -4.74 13.60
N ARG A 167 10.22 -5.32 12.54
CA ARG A 167 11.52 -6.00 12.58
C ARG A 167 12.41 -5.47 11.47
N LEU A 168 13.71 -5.35 11.74
CA LEU A 168 14.72 -4.96 10.76
C LEU A 168 15.57 -6.17 10.39
N ILE A 169 15.35 -6.70 9.19
CA ILE A 169 16.11 -7.82 8.65
C ILE A 169 17.40 -7.30 8.04
N ARG A 170 18.52 -7.94 8.39
CA ARG A 170 19.85 -7.57 7.89
C ARG A 170 20.70 -8.75 7.46
N GLY A 171 20.21 -9.98 7.58
CA GLY A 171 20.97 -11.16 7.22
C GLY A 171 20.13 -12.40 6.97
N PHE A 172 20.77 -13.38 6.37
CA PHE A 172 20.25 -14.71 6.15
C PHE A 172 21.40 -15.74 6.09
N ASP A 173 21.08 -17.01 6.31
CA ASP A 173 21.98 -18.14 6.15
C ASP A 173 21.22 -19.38 5.67
N ASP A 174 21.44 -19.79 4.43
CA ASP A 174 20.80 -20.97 3.81
C ASP A 174 21.35 -22.28 4.34
N THR A 175 22.54 -22.28 4.94
CA THR A 175 23.09 -23.47 5.60
C THR A 175 22.25 -23.87 6.81
N SER A 176 21.79 -22.87 7.56
CA SER A 176 20.96 -23.07 8.76
C SER A 176 19.47 -22.79 8.52
N GLY A 177 19.10 -22.26 7.36
CA GLY A 177 17.72 -21.93 6.99
C GLY A 177 17.14 -20.77 7.80
N GLN A 178 17.93 -19.72 8.03
CA GLN A 178 17.61 -18.66 9.00
C GLN A 178 17.62 -17.25 8.42
N ILE A 179 16.67 -16.42 8.85
CA ILE A 179 16.75 -14.96 8.80
C ILE A 179 17.44 -14.44 10.06
N ILE A 180 18.21 -13.37 9.90
CA ILE A 180 18.88 -12.63 10.97
C ILE A 180 18.35 -11.20 11.00
N GLN A 181 17.80 -10.81 12.14
CA GLN A 181 17.15 -9.51 12.32
C GLN A 181 17.52 -8.84 13.63
N ASP A 182 17.36 -7.53 13.68
CA ASP A 182 17.41 -6.73 14.89
C ASP A 182 16.00 -6.26 15.23
N ASP A 183 15.71 -6.20 16.53
CA ASP A 183 14.39 -5.98 17.07
C ASP A 183 14.45 -4.96 18.20
N SER A 184 13.51 -4.01 18.21
CA SER A 184 13.50 -2.93 19.18
C SER A 184 13.02 -3.33 20.57
N LEU A 185 12.44 -4.52 20.73
CA LEU A 185 12.05 -5.07 22.03
C LEU A 185 12.99 -6.19 22.48
N GLN A 186 13.34 -7.09 21.54
CA GLN A 186 14.06 -8.32 21.83
C GLN A 186 15.59 -8.21 21.66
N GLY A 187 16.09 -7.14 21.03
CA GLY A 187 17.53 -6.90 20.82
C GLY A 187 18.05 -7.33 19.45
N ALA A 188 19.37 -7.46 19.34
CA ALA A 188 20.08 -7.64 18.07
C ALA A 188 20.32 -9.11 17.70
N SER A 189 20.60 -9.37 16.42
CA SER A 189 21.10 -10.66 15.91
C SER A 189 20.18 -11.85 16.20
N LEU A 190 18.87 -11.62 16.27
CA LEU A 190 17.90 -12.68 16.47
C LEU A 190 17.82 -13.54 15.23
N LYS A 191 17.76 -14.85 15.45
CA LYS A 191 17.72 -15.86 14.39
C LYS A 191 16.37 -16.57 14.41
N TYR A 192 15.70 -16.57 13.27
CA TYR A 192 14.44 -17.28 13.06
C TYR A 192 14.60 -18.21 11.88
N SER A 193 14.05 -19.42 11.98
CA SER A 193 13.92 -20.26 10.79
C SER A 193 13.08 -19.54 9.74
N TYR A 194 13.31 -19.79 8.45
CA TYR A 194 12.48 -19.21 7.39
C TYR A 194 10.99 -19.48 7.59
N ASN A 195 10.64 -20.67 8.06
CA ASN A 195 9.27 -21.06 8.34
C ASN A 195 8.66 -20.25 9.50
N ASP A 196 9.38 -20.14 10.63
CA ASP A 196 8.87 -19.44 11.80
C ASP A 196 8.73 -17.94 11.54
N PHE A 197 9.69 -17.34 10.82
CA PHE A 197 9.58 -15.96 10.36
C PHE A 197 8.36 -15.76 9.45
N THR A 198 8.17 -16.63 8.47
CA THR A 198 7.06 -16.54 7.51
C THR A 198 5.69 -16.61 8.20
N LYS A 199 5.54 -17.45 9.24
CA LYS A 199 4.31 -17.52 10.05
C LYS A 199 4.01 -16.23 10.80
N LEU A 200 5.03 -15.52 11.29
CA LEU A 200 4.84 -14.22 11.94
C LEU A 200 4.49 -13.12 10.93
N TRP A 201 5.00 -13.24 9.71
CA TRP A 201 4.86 -12.24 8.64
C TRP A 201 3.54 -12.37 7.86
N GLN A 202 3.01 -13.58 7.74
CA GLN A 202 1.82 -13.88 6.92
C GLN A 202 0.62 -13.00 7.28
N GLY A 203 0.37 -12.71 8.56
CA GLY A 203 -0.79 -11.93 8.98
C GLY A 203 -0.83 -10.47 8.49
N PHE A 204 0.24 -9.99 7.84
CA PHE A 204 0.36 -8.64 7.30
C PHE A 204 0.69 -8.69 5.79
N ASN A 205 0.04 -9.58 5.03
CA ASN A 205 0.22 -9.71 3.57
C ASN A 205 1.67 -9.88 3.08
N TYR A 206 2.59 -10.35 3.94
CA TYR A 206 4.02 -10.35 3.66
C TYR A 206 4.55 -8.96 3.23
N GLU A 207 4.06 -7.90 3.86
CA GLU A 207 4.46 -6.53 3.56
C GLU A 207 5.88 -6.23 4.02
N TYR A 208 6.61 -5.48 3.20
CA TYR A 208 7.97 -5.03 3.48
C TYR A 208 8.20 -3.62 2.96
N LEU A 209 9.12 -2.93 3.63
CA LEU A 209 9.65 -1.64 3.24
C LEU A 209 11.17 -1.73 3.06
N VAL A 210 11.64 -1.31 1.89
CA VAL A 210 13.05 -1.09 1.62
C VAL A 210 13.35 0.39 1.42
N LEU A 211 14.42 0.84 2.06
CA LEU A 211 14.97 2.18 1.91
C LEU A 211 16.19 2.10 0.99
N VAL A 212 16.20 2.90 -0.07
CA VAL A 212 17.14 2.74 -1.19
C VAL A 212 17.85 4.06 -1.47
N PRO A 213 19.18 4.14 -1.27
CA PRO A 213 19.97 5.25 -1.77
C PRO A 213 19.86 5.34 -3.30
N ARG A 214 19.84 6.56 -3.86
CA ARG A 214 19.66 6.77 -5.31
C ARG A 214 20.61 5.93 -6.19
N GLY A 215 21.85 5.72 -5.75
CA GLY A 215 22.82 4.87 -6.46
C GLY A 215 22.44 3.39 -6.57
N LYS A 216 21.53 2.90 -5.73
CA LYS A 216 21.02 1.51 -5.75
C LYS A 216 19.62 1.38 -6.36
N GLN A 217 19.06 2.45 -6.94
CA GLN A 217 17.71 2.43 -7.52
C GLN A 217 17.51 1.29 -8.53
N LYS A 218 18.39 1.20 -9.53
CA LYS A 218 18.30 0.16 -10.58
C LYS A 218 18.38 -1.27 -10.01
N ILE A 219 19.13 -1.46 -8.93
CA ILE A 219 19.24 -2.76 -8.24
C ILE A 219 17.90 -3.08 -7.58
N ALA A 220 17.36 -2.15 -6.79
CA ALA A 220 16.09 -2.34 -6.10
C ALA A 220 14.94 -2.60 -7.08
N GLU A 221 14.85 -1.83 -8.16
CA GLU A 221 13.84 -2.00 -9.20
C GLU A 221 13.97 -3.35 -9.93
N ALA A 222 15.21 -3.82 -10.17
CA ALA A 222 15.43 -5.16 -10.71
C ALA A 222 14.99 -6.27 -9.74
N ILE A 223 15.21 -6.12 -8.43
CA ILE A 223 14.75 -7.07 -7.40
C ILE A 223 13.22 -7.07 -7.28
N LEU A 224 12.58 -5.91 -7.41
CA LEU A 224 11.13 -5.78 -7.38
C LEU A 224 10.49 -6.39 -8.63
N GLY A 225 11.13 -6.26 -9.80
CA GLY A 225 10.59 -6.74 -11.06
C GLY A 225 9.20 -6.16 -11.32
N GLU A 226 8.22 -7.03 -11.55
CA GLU A 226 6.83 -6.62 -11.76
C GLU A 226 6.20 -5.94 -10.54
N SER A 227 6.63 -6.31 -9.33
CA SER A 227 6.18 -5.68 -8.09
C SER A 227 6.67 -4.23 -7.94
N LEU A 228 7.47 -3.71 -8.88
CA LEU A 228 7.72 -2.27 -8.98
C LEU A 228 6.39 -1.50 -9.18
N ASN A 229 5.46 -2.06 -9.96
CA ASN A 229 4.11 -1.54 -10.05
C ASN A 229 3.30 -2.03 -8.84
N GLY A 230 2.77 -1.08 -8.04
CA GLY A 230 2.04 -1.41 -6.81
C GLY A 230 0.79 -2.26 -7.06
N LYS A 231 0.04 -1.98 -8.13
CA LYS A 231 -1.14 -2.79 -8.51
C LYS A 231 -0.75 -4.23 -8.83
N LYS A 232 0.30 -4.43 -9.65
CA LYS A 232 0.82 -5.78 -9.94
C LYS A 232 1.31 -6.50 -8.69
N ALA A 233 1.89 -5.78 -7.73
CA ALA A 233 2.30 -6.38 -6.45
C ALA A 233 1.10 -6.90 -5.65
N TRP A 234 0.00 -6.14 -5.61
CA TRP A 234 -1.26 -6.57 -4.97
C TRP A 234 -1.97 -7.69 -5.74
N GLU A 235 -1.97 -7.67 -7.08
CA GLU A 235 -2.48 -8.78 -7.92
C GLU A 235 -1.73 -10.08 -7.61
N LYS A 236 -0.39 -10.01 -7.52
CA LYS A 236 0.45 -11.14 -7.12
C LYS A 236 0.15 -11.59 -5.68
N SER A 237 0.04 -10.66 -4.74
CA SER A 237 -0.28 -10.98 -3.33
C SER A 237 -1.64 -11.66 -3.20
N LEU A 238 -2.66 -11.21 -3.94
CA LEU A 238 -3.97 -11.83 -3.97
C LEU A 238 -3.89 -13.27 -4.49
N ALA A 239 -3.22 -13.48 -5.63
CA ALA A 239 -3.06 -14.82 -6.20
C ALA A 239 -2.30 -15.78 -5.27
N THR A 240 -1.27 -15.28 -4.56
CA THR A 240 -0.55 -16.05 -3.54
C THR A 240 -1.48 -16.43 -2.39
N ALA A 241 -2.21 -15.46 -1.81
CA ALA A 241 -3.11 -15.73 -0.69
C ALA A 241 -4.25 -16.70 -1.07
N GLN A 242 -4.82 -16.58 -2.27
CA GLN A 242 -5.82 -17.53 -2.78
C GLN A 242 -5.27 -18.96 -2.86
N LYS A 243 -4.05 -19.13 -3.38
CA LYS A 243 -3.38 -20.44 -3.44
C LYS A 243 -3.05 -21.00 -2.05
N GLU A 244 -2.63 -20.14 -1.11
CA GLU A 244 -2.38 -20.56 0.27
C GLU A 244 -3.68 -21.01 0.94
N LEU A 245 -4.81 -20.33 0.66
CA LEU A 245 -6.12 -20.69 1.19
C LEU A 245 -6.59 -22.07 0.70
N GLU A 246 -6.28 -22.45 -0.54
CA GLU A 246 -6.54 -23.81 -1.04
C GLU A 246 -5.83 -24.89 -0.20
N SER A 247 -4.66 -24.57 0.32
CA SER A 247 -3.83 -25.48 1.12
C SER A 247 -4.17 -25.44 2.62
N ASP A 248 -4.67 -24.31 3.12
CA ASP A 248 -5.06 -24.10 4.51
C ASP A 248 -6.39 -23.31 4.62
N PRO A 249 -7.54 -23.94 4.29
CA PRO A 249 -8.84 -23.24 4.21
C PRO A 249 -9.34 -22.68 5.55
N GLY A 250 -8.77 -23.13 6.66
CA GLY A 250 -9.16 -22.69 8.01
C GLY A 250 -8.42 -21.44 8.49
N ASN A 251 -7.44 -20.95 7.73
CA ASN A 251 -6.57 -19.86 8.15
C ASN A 251 -7.24 -18.50 8.00
N ILE A 252 -7.65 -17.94 9.13
CA ILE A 252 -8.35 -16.65 9.17
C ILE A 252 -7.51 -15.48 8.66
N PHE A 253 -6.18 -15.55 8.79
CA PHE A 253 -5.29 -14.49 8.34
C PHE A 253 -5.09 -14.51 6.82
N ILE A 254 -5.10 -15.69 6.19
CA ILE A 254 -5.07 -15.79 4.72
C ILE A 254 -6.34 -15.17 4.13
N GLN A 255 -7.51 -15.48 4.70
CA GLN A 255 -8.77 -14.88 4.27
C GLN A 255 -8.74 -13.34 4.46
N PHE A 256 -8.24 -12.86 5.60
CA PHE A 256 -8.09 -11.42 5.83
C PHE A 256 -7.11 -10.76 4.85
N ASN A 257 -5.99 -11.42 4.53
CA ASN A 257 -5.04 -10.94 3.53
C ASN A 257 -5.67 -10.79 2.14
N ILE A 258 -6.58 -11.68 1.76
CA ILE A 258 -7.36 -11.58 0.51
C ILE A 258 -8.23 -10.31 0.55
N SER A 259 -8.93 -10.05 1.67
CA SER A 259 -9.74 -8.85 1.86
C SER A 259 -8.90 -7.57 1.70
N VAL A 260 -7.75 -7.51 2.35
CA VAL A 260 -6.80 -6.39 2.23
C VAL A 260 -6.31 -6.24 0.79
N ALA A 261 -5.99 -7.33 0.10
CA ALA A 261 -5.55 -7.26 -1.29
C ALA A 261 -6.64 -6.72 -2.23
N TYR A 262 -7.91 -7.09 -2.03
CA TYR A 262 -9.03 -6.52 -2.78
C TYR A 262 -9.15 -5.01 -2.59
N TYR A 263 -8.87 -4.49 -1.40
CA TYR A 263 -8.92 -3.05 -1.11
C TYR A 263 -7.95 -2.28 -2.00
N TYR A 264 -6.69 -2.69 -2.04
CA TYR A 264 -5.68 -2.05 -2.88
C TYR A 264 -5.87 -2.27 -4.39
N LEU A 265 -6.72 -3.22 -4.77
CA LEU A 265 -7.15 -3.43 -6.16
C LEU A 265 -8.44 -2.67 -6.51
N GLY A 266 -9.06 -2.00 -5.54
CA GLY A 266 -10.27 -1.18 -5.71
C GLY A 266 -11.58 -1.98 -5.73
N ASP A 267 -11.55 -3.24 -5.32
CA ASP A 267 -12.71 -4.13 -5.29
C ASP A 267 -13.36 -4.14 -3.90
N TYR A 268 -13.96 -3.01 -3.52
CA TYR A 268 -14.46 -2.79 -2.15
C TYR A 268 -15.57 -3.77 -1.74
N GLN A 269 -16.36 -4.27 -2.69
CA GLN A 269 -17.40 -5.26 -2.40
C GLN A 269 -16.78 -6.59 -1.94
N ASN A 270 -15.75 -7.07 -2.66
CA ASN A 270 -15.05 -8.28 -2.22
C ASN A 270 -14.25 -8.08 -0.92
N VAL A 271 -13.83 -6.85 -0.58
CA VAL A 271 -13.23 -6.55 0.74
C VAL A 271 -14.18 -6.94 1.86
N VAL A 272 -15.41 -6.41 1.83
CA VAL A 272 -16.38 -6.60 2.92
C VAL A 272 -16.88 -8.04 3.00
N GLU A 273 -17.20 -8.66 1.86
CA GLU A 273 -17.64 -10.06 1.81
C GLU A 273 -16.58 -11.02 2.36
N THR A 274 -15.31 -10.78 2.03
CA THR A 274 -14.19 -11.61 2.50
C THR A 274 -13.90 -11.36 3.99
N PHE A 275 -14.00 -10.11 4.45
CA PHE A 275 -13.79 -9.73 5.84
C PHE A 275 -14.86 -10.34 6.77
N GLU A 276 -16.13 -10.26 6.39
CA GLU A 276 -17.26 -10.74 7.18
C GLU A 276 -17.20 -12.25 7.48
N ILE A 277 -16.58 -13.05 6.60
CA ILE A 277 -16.36 -14.49 6.82
C ILE A 277 -15.51 -14.77 8.06
N VAL A 278 -14.58 -13.87 8.39
CA VAL A 278 -13.59 -14.06 9.46
C VAL A 278 -13.69 -13.06 10.60
N GLU A 279 -14.48 -11.99 10.48
CA GLU A 279 -14.54 -10.88 11.44
C GLU A 279 -14.58 -11.35 12.90
N GLU A 280 -15.53 -12.23 13.24
CA GLU A 280 -15.74 -12.72 14.62
C GLU A 280 -14.59 -13.58 15.17
N LYS A 281 -13.67 -14.02 14.30
CA LYS A 281 -12.51 -14.85 14.65
C LYS A 281 -11.23 -14.04 14.69
N LEU A 282 -11.20 -12.85 14.09
CA LEU A 282 -9.99 -12.03 14.02
C LEU A 282 -9.64 -11.49 15.40
N PRO A 283 -8.35 -11.35 15.73
CA PRO A 283 -7.95 -10.69 16.95
C PRO A 283 -8.46 -9.25 16.99
N PHE A 284 -8.97 -8.81 18.14
CA PHE A 284 -9.63 -7.51 18.23
C PHE A 284 -8.71 -6.32 17.90
N ARG A 285 -7.39 -6.47 18.05
CA ARG A 285 -6.38 -5.46 17.69
C ARG A 285 -6.02 -5.43 16.21
N LEU A 286 -6.48 -6.38 15.39
CA LEU A 286 -6.10 -6.44 13.99
C LEU A 286 -6.46 -5.15 13.25
N LEU A 287 -7.66 -4.62 13.49
CA LEU A 287 -8.11 -3.33 12.92
C LEU A 287 -7.43 -2.11 13.55
N TRP A 288 -6.55 -2.27 14.55
CA TRP A 288 -5.64 -1.19 14.96
C TRP A 288 -4.48 -1.04 13.99
N TYR A 289 -4.25 -2.05 13.16
CA TYR A 289 -3.10 -2.15 12.28
C TYR A 289 -3.50 -2.07 10.80
N GLN A 290 -4.65 -2.62 10.44
CA GLN A 290 -5.15 -2.77 9.07
C GLN A 290 -6.62 -2.36 9.02
N ILE A 291 -6.90 -1.15 8.55
CA ILE A 291 -8.23 -0.53 8.53
C ILE A 291 -8.93 -0.62 7.16
N GLU A 292 -8.37 -1.38 6.24
CA GLU A 292 -8.87 -1.56 4.87
C GLU A 292 -10.37 -1.94 4.82
N PRO A 293 -10.91 -2.81 5.70
CA PRO A 293 -12.35 -3.07 5.73
C PRO A 293 -13.20 -1.84 6.07
N ILE A 294 -12.77 -1.01 7.03
CA ILE A 294 -13.47 0.23 7.42
C ILE A 294 -13.48 1.20 6.25
N LEU A 295 -12.35 1.35 5.57
CA LEU A 295 -12.24 2.19 4.38
C LEU A 295 -13.13 1.66 3.24
N ALA A 296 -13.24 0.34 3.05
CA ALA A 296 -14.13 -0.25 2.06
C ALA A 296 -15.61 0.05 2.36
N TYR A 297 -16.06 -0.13 3.61
CA TYR A 297 -17.43 0.26 4.01
C TYR A 297 -17.69 1.76 3.75
N GLN A 298 -16.71 2.63 4.02
CA GLN A 298 -16.81 4.06 3.67
C GLN A 298 -17.00 4.26 2.16
N LYS A 299 -16.23 3.57 1.30
CA LYS A 299 -16.36 3.67 -0.17
C LYS A 299 -17.69 3.12 -0.68
N LEU A 300 -18.25 2.11 -0.02
CA LEU A 300 -19.56 1.54 -0.31
C LEU A 300 -20.73 2.34 0.30
N LYS A 301 -20.42 3.37 1.10
CA LYS A 301 -21.39 4.18 1.85
C LYS A 301 -22.21 3.41 2.88
N ASP A 302 -21.69 2.28 3.35
CA ASP A 302 -22.21 1.61 4.54
C ASP A 302 -21.65 2.30 5.79
N TYR A 303 -22.17 3.49 6.06
CA TYR A 303 -21.70 4.34 7.15
C TYR A 303 -22.00 3.73 8.52
N ASP A 304 -23.07 2.94 8.64
CA ASP A 304 -23.44 2.29 9.90
C ASP A 304 -22.34 1.31 10.33
N ARG A 305 -21.80 0.49 9.41
CA ARG A 305 -20.63 -0.35 9.71
C ARG A 305 -19.37 0.43 10.02
N VAL A 306 -19.13 1.55 9.33
CA VAL A 306 -17.98 2.41 9.66
C VAL A 306 -18.07 2.92 11.10
N PHE A 307 -19.24 3.42 11.52
CA PHE A 307 -19.43 3.89 12.88
C PHE A 307 -19.34 2.76 13.90
N GLU A 308 -19.92 1.59 13.65
CA GLU A 308 -19.85 0.45 14.56
C GLU A 308 -18.41 -0.03 14.79
N LEU A 309 -17.63 -0.24 13.72
CA LEU A 309 -16.23 -0.67 13.82
C LEU A 309 -15.34 0.40 14.46
N SER A 310 -15.51 1.66 14.07
CA SER A 310 -14.73 2.75 14.64
C SER A 310 -15.07 2.99 16.12
N ASP A 311 -16.33 2.91 16.51
CA ASP A 311 -16.74 2.99 17.92
C ASP A 311 -16.15 1.85 18.74
N LYS A 312 -16.15 0.61 18.22
CA LYS A 312 -15.52 -0.53 18.88
C LYS A 312 -14.04 -0.27 19.15
N ILE A 313 -13.30 0.28 18.17
CA ILE A 313 -11.87 0.56 18.31
C ILE A 313 -11.61 1.72 19.28
N LEU A 314 -12.28 2.86 19.07
CA LEU A 314 -12.08 4.10 19.81
C LEU A 314 -12.49 3.97 21.30
N ASN A 315 -13.44 3.07 21.59
CA ASN A 315 -13.88 2.77 22.96
C ASN A 315 -13.15 1.58 23.59
N THR A 316 -12.29 0.87 22.84
CA THR A 316 -11.51 -0.28 23.34
C THR A 316 -10.02 0.01 23.29
N TYR A 317 -9.52 0.78 24.25
CA TYR A 317 -8.09 1.06 24.47
C TYR A 317 -7.31 1.77 23.35
N ASN A 318 -7.91 2.07 22.18
CA ASN A 318 -7.25 2.74 21.05
C ASN A 318 -8.01 4.02 20.64
N ARG A 319 -8.12 4.95 21.59
CA ARG A 319 -8.83 6.23 21.38
C ARG A 319 -8.02 7.23 20.56
N ALA A 320 -6.68 7.22 20.67
CA ALA A 320 -5.82 8.13 19.93
C ALA A 320 -5.56 7.63 18.50
N PHE A 321 -6.63 7.50 17.70
CA PHE A 321 -6.58 6.97 16.34
C PHE A 321 -7.14 8.01 15.36
N SER A 322 -6.24 8.84 14.82
CA SER A 322 -6.60 10.04 14.04
C SER A 322 -7.32 9.70 12.73
N GLU A 323 -6.93 8.62 12.06
CA GLU A 323 -7.50 8.17 10.79
C GLU A 323 -8.99 7.82 10.93
N LEU A 324 -9.40 7.21 12.05
CA LEU A 324 -10.80 6.88 12.28
C LEU A 324 -11.66 8.13 12.49
N TYR A 325 -11.12 9.15 13.18
CA TYR A 325 -11.79 10.43 13.31
C TYR A 325 -11.89 11.16 11.97
N GLN A 326 -10.84 11.09 11.13
CA GLN A 326 -10.87 11.64 9.78
C GLN A 326 -11.98 11.01 8.95
N ILE A 327 -12.06 9.67 8.92
CA ILE A 327 -13.09 8.91 8.21
C ILE A 327 -14.50 9.30 8.68
N ARG A 328 -14.73 9.37 10.00
CA ARG A 328 -16.03 9.76 10.57
C ARG A 328 -16.40 11.20 10.22
N GLY A 329 -15.44 12.11 10.27
CA GLY A 329 -15.63 13.52 9.90
C GLY A 329 -16.03 13.67 8.42
N GLU A 330 -15.37 12.96 7.52
CA GLU A 330 -15.70 12.92 6.09
C GLU A 330 -17.13 12.42 5.85
N ILE A 331 -17.56 11.38 6.58
CA ILE A 331 -18.92 10.86 6.49
C ILE A 331 -19.94 11.90 6.97
N TYR A 332 -19.73 12.55 8.11
CA TYR A 332 -20.63 13.58 8.59
C TYR A 332 -20.68 14.79 7.66
N GLN A 333 -19.55 15.16 7.07
CA GLN A 333 -19.47 16.22 6.07
C GLN A 333 -20.30 15.87 4.82
N GLU A 334 -20.19 14.65 4.31
CA GLU A 334 -21.01 14.18 3.17
C GLU A 334 -22.51 14.18 3.50
N GLN A 335 -22.88 13.90 4.75
CA GLN A 335 -24.25 13.95 5.25
C GLN A 335 -24.76 15.38 5.54
N GLY A 336 -23.93 16.42 5.38
CA GLY A 336 -24.29 17.81 5.70
C GLY A 336 -24.40 18.11 7.20
N LYS A 337 -23.81 17.27 8.06
CA LYS A 337 -23.81 17.43 9.53
C LYS A 337 -22.53 18.14 9.98
N GLU A 338 -22.40 19.43 9.64
CA GLU A 338 -21.16 20.19 9.80
C GLU A 338 -20.62 20.22 11.24
N ASP A 339 -21.48 20.43 12.24
CA ASP A 339 -21.07 20.46 13.66
C ASP A 339 -20.43 19.13 14.11
N LEU A 340 -20.96 18.00 13.63
CA LEU A 340 -20.41 16.68 13.94
C LEU A 340 -19.11 16.42 13.18
N ALA A 341 -19.04 16.83 11.90
CA ALA A 341 -17.81 16.71 11.11
C ALA A 341 -16.67 17.48 11.75
N GLN A 342 -16.92 18.74 12.12
CA GLN A 342 -15.96 19.60 12.81
C GLN A 342 -15.48 18.97 14.12
N ALA A 343 -16.39 18.42 14.93
CA ALA A 343 -16.02 17.76 16.18
C ALA A 343 -15.11 16.53 15.99
N GLU A 344 -15.25 15.78 14.89
CA GLU A 344 -14.34 14.68 14.56
C GLU A 344 -12.99 15.20 14.03
N PHE A 345 -12.98 16.19 13.13
CA PHE A 345 -11.74 16.78 12.62
C PHE A 345 -10.91 17.45 13.71
N GLU A 346 -11.52 18.05 14.73
CA GLU A 346 -10.81 18.57 15.89
C GLU A 346 -10.05 17.47 16.65
N LYS A 347 -10.61 16.26 16.75
CA LYS A 347 -9.94 15.11 17.36
C LYS A 347 -8.77 14.62 16.52
N VAL A 348 -8.87 14.68 15.19
CA VAL A 348 -7.75 14.35 14.28
C VAL A 348 -6.52 15.17 14.66
N TYR A 349 -6.65 16.50 14.75
CA TYR A 349 -5.51 17.37 15.08
C TYR A 349 -5.12 17.34 16.55
N PHE A 350 -6.05 17.00 17.44
CA PHE A 350 -5.74 16.77 18.85
C PHE A 350 -4.80 15.56 19.04
N TYR A 351 -5.09 14.44 18.39
CA TYR A 351 -4.28 13.23 18.48
C TYR A 351 -3.10 13.21 17.50
N ASN A 352 -3.20 13.88 16.36
CA ASN A 352 -2.10 14.01 15.43
C ASN A 352 -2.01 15.42 14.84
N LYS A 353 -1.27 16.29 15.51
CA LYS A 353 -0.95 17.65 15.03
C LYS A 353 -0.20 17.69 13.70
N ASN A 354 0.40 16.57 13.29
CA ASN A 354 1.13 16.43 12.03
C ASN A 354 0.29 15.70 10.95
N PHE A 355 -0.98 15.42 11.23
CA PHE A 355 -1.84 14.64 10.34
C PHE A 355 -1.92 15.28 8.96
N LYS A 356 -1.78 14.43 7.94
CA LYS A 356 -1.94 14.80 6.54
C LYS A 356 -2.95 13.83 5.94
N PRO A 357 -4.15 14.32 5.55
CA PRO A 357 -5.11 13.48 4.83
C PRO A 357 -4.44 12.82 3.62
N THR A 358 -4.67 11.53 3.44
CA THR A 358 -4.04 10.70 2.41
C THR A 358 -4.79 10.70 1.09
#